data_AF-A0A6P9A8D6-F1
#
_entry.id   AF-A0A6P9A8D6-F1
#
_cell.length_a   1.000
_cell.length_b   1.000
_cell.length_c   1.000
_cell.angle_alpha   90.00
_cell.angle_beta   90.00
_cell.angle_gamma   90.00
#
_symmetry.space_group_name_H-M   'P 1'
#
loop_
_entity.id
_entity.type
_entity.pdbx_description
1 polymer ?
#
loop_
_entity_poly.entity_id
_entity_poly.type
_entity_poly.pdbx_seq_one_letter_code
_entity_poly.pdbx_strand_id
1 'polypeptide(L)'
;MEDRYMGDSIERKNIHGFAAMVVIAVLLLRNFLLIHSWQDFIAVTVLPSLPIISTILIWRICLFLSELPHAIDICSGSYLTLLKRTMFFNSASKVVILITIALFPTLFQEFSLNETFLRIVQLYGLSPWLFSLCASFLIFIVCRWEECVTWEALTMKRLDGLDYGSGMAHSFFHGYLKLILPAKGDNNKSLRDRINDYIEKENLTDEHFPVKKLIVFIPRSGYSHPTFSDVPSQKASDRDVEPAERLQDHLRDRAGTRARCYRGGAYRVRVRSGNQVSALYAIAEYATSVLTFREAYSTGSHEAGRLREHKHDVTSNFYRTLRYLIDHDPDCRDLVALIYFDDEDLSTGKDVISLLQEFLLQNCTALP
;
A
#
# COMPACT_ATOMS: atom_id res chain seq x y z
N MET A 1 -40.19 -10.31 5.78
CA MET A 1 -39.59 -10.52 4.44
C MET A 1 -38.13 -10.02 4.40
N GLU A 2 -37.60 -9.47 5.50
CA GLU A 2 -36.25 -8.88 5.58
C GLU A 2 -35.16 -9.83 6.12
N ASP A 3 -35.49 -10.90 6.83
CA ASP A 3 -34.46 -11.80 7.39
C ASP A 3 -33.86 -12.80 6.39
N ARG A 4 -34.27 -12.75 5.12
CA ARG A 4 -33.85 -13.73 4.09
C ARG A 4 -32.66 -13.30 3.24
N TYR A 5 -32.13 -12.09 3.45
CA TYR A 5 -31.03 -11.54 2.63
C TYR A 5 -29.68 -11.40 3.34
N MET A 6 -29.60 -11.63 4.66
CA MET A 6 -28.33 -11.57 5.40
C MET A 6 -27.69 -12.93 5.70
N GLY A 7 -28.33 -14.04 5.29
CA GLY A 7 -27.86 -15.39 5.60
C GLY A 7 -26.79 -15.96 4.65
N ASP A 8 -26.47 -15.27 3.56
CA ASP A 8 -25.74 -15.87 2.43
C ASP A 8 -24.66 -14.95 1.84
N SER A 9 -23.95 -14.18 2.67
CA SER A 9 -22.52 -13.99 2.38
C SER A 9 -21.86 -15.32 2.68
N ILE A 10 -22.03 -16.26 1.75
CA ILE A 10 -21.34 -17.54 1.71
C ILE A 10 -19.87 -17.17 1.88
N GLU A 11 -19.37 -17.32 3.11
CA GLU A 11 -17.97 -17.50 3.37
C GLU A 11 -17.63 -18.66 2.43
N ARG A 12 -17.05 -18.33 1.27
CA ARG A 12 -16.53 -19.33 0.35
C ARG A 12 -15.37 -19.95 1.13
N LYS A 13 -15.73 -20.85 2.05
CA LYS A 13 -14.80 -21.71 2.77
C LYS A 13 -13.87 -22.24 1.71
N ASN A 14 -12.62 -22.41 2.09
CA ASN A 14 -11.52 -22.72 1.19
C ASN A 14 -11.67 -24.14 0.57
N ILE A 15 -12.78 -24.38 -0.14
CA ILE A 15 -13.26 -25.63 -0.70
C ILE A 15 -12.29 -26.06 -1.79
N HIS A 16 -11.75 -25.10 -2.55
CA HIS A 16 -10.69 -25.35 -3.52
C HIS A 16 -9.40 -25.83 -2.84
N GLY A 17 -8.97 -25.19 -1.74
CA GLY A 17 -7.81 -25.64 -0.97
C GLY A 17 -8.02 -27.03 -0.37
N PHE A 18 -9.20 -27.29 0.21
CA PHE A 18 -9.55 -28.59 0.76
C PHE A 18 -9.60 -29.68 -0.32
N ALA A 19 -10.25 -29.42 -1.45
CA ALA A 19 -10.30 -30.35 -2.58
C ALA A 19 -8.90 -30.65 -3.12
N ALA A 20 -8.04 -29.64 -3.25
CA ALA A 20 -6.65 -29.83 -3.66
C ALA A 20 -5.89 -30.72 -2.67
N MET A 21 -6.07 -30.54 -1.35
CA MET A 21 -5.45 -31.39 -0.32
C MET A 21 -5.91 -32.84 -0.40
N VAL A 22 -7.20 -33.09 -0.67
CA VAL A 22 -7.72 -34.46 -0.88
C VAL A 22 -7.09 -35.09 -2.12
N VAL A 23 -6.99 -34.35 -3.23
CA VAL A 23 -6.35 -34.84 -4.45
C VAL A 23 -4.87 -35.15 -4.21
N ILE A 24 -4.15 -34.27 -3.53
CA ILE A 24 -2.75 -34.50 -3.14
C ILE A 24 -2.62 -35.80 -2.33
N ALA A 25 -3.47 -35.99 -1.32
CA ALA A 25 -3.44 -37.19 -0.47
C ALA A 25 -3.71 -38.48 -1.28
N VAL A 26 -4.67 -38.45 -2.21
CA VAL A 26 -4.97 -39.60 -3.08
C VAL A 26 -3.79 -39.93 -4.01
N LEU A 27 -3.15 -38.91 -4.59
CA LEU A 27 -1.98 -39.10 -5.47
C LEU A 27 -0.79 -39.69 -4.71
N LEU A 28 -0.50 -39.16 -3.50
CA LEU A 28 0.60 -39.66 -2.67
C LEU A 28 0.32 -41.06 -2.10
N LEU A 29 -0.91 -41.33 -1.67
CA LEU A 29 -1.31 -42.66 -1.20
C LEU A 29 -1.19 -43.69 -2.32
N ARG A 30 -1.62 -43.35 -3.53
CA ARG A 30 -1.46 -44.22 -4.69
C ARG A 30 0.01 -44.52 -4.96
N ASN A 31 0.88 -43.51 -4.92
CA ASN A 31 2.33 -43.72 -5.06
C ASN A 31 2.90 -44.60 -3.94
N PHE A 32 2.44 -44.43 -2.71
CA PHE A 32 2.87 -45.25 -1.58
C PHE A 32 2.43 -46.72 -1.72
N LEU A 33 1.24 -46.98 -2.27
CA LEU A 33 0.76 -48.34 -2.50
C LEU A 33 1.45 -49.02 -3.69
N LEU A 34 1.86 -48.25 -4.71
CA LEU A 34 2.57 -48.77 -5.89
C LEU A 34 4.06 -49.04 -5.63
N ILE A 35 4.70 -48.22 -4.80
CA ILE A 35 6.14 -48.30 -4.55
C ILE A 35 6.38 -49.03 -3.23
N HIS A 36 7.02 -50.20 -3.29
CA HIS A 36 7.26 -51.02 -2.10
C HIS A 36 8.52 -50.64 -1.31
N SER A 37 9.41 -49.83 -1.90
CA SER A 37 10.63 -49.34 -1.25
C SER A 37 10.46 -47.92 -0.73
N TRP A 38 10.80 -47.69 0.54
CA TRP A 38 10.77 -46.36 1.16
C TRP A 38 11.71 -45.37 0.46
N GLN A 39 12.89 -45.81 0.02
CA GLN A 39 13.84 -44.95 -0.69
C GLN A 39 13.31 -44.52 -2.05
N ASP A 40 12.70 -45.44 -2.81
CA ASP A 40 12.10 -45.14 -4.12
C ASP A 40 10.92 -44.17 -3.97
N PHE A 41 10.11 -44.34 -2.91
CA PHE A 41 9.00 -43.44 -2.64
C PHE A 41 9.48 -42.01 -2.33
N ILE A 42 10.52 -41.87 -1.52
CA ILE A 42 11.15 -40.57 -1.23
C ILE A 42 11.72 -39.97 -2.52
N ALA A 43 12.40 -40.77 -3.35
CA ALA A 43 12.97 -40.31 -4.63
C ALA A 43 11.90 -39.75 -5.57
N VAL A 44 10.81 -40.50 -5.77
CA VAL A 44 9.68 -40.08 -6.61
C VAL A 44 9.01 -38.84 -6.04
N THR A 45 8.97 -38.64 -4.72
CA THR A 45 8.32 -37.47 -4.09
C THR A 45 9.20 -36.21 -4.13
N VAL A 46 10.49 -36.35 -3.85
CA VAL A 46 11.42 -35.21 -3.69
C VAL A 46 11.95 -34.72 -5.04
N LEU A 47 12.30 -35.61 -5.97
CA LEU A 47 12.96 -35.18 -7.21
C LEU A 47 12.08 -34.30 -8.11
N PRO A 48 10.76 -34.54 -8.26
CA PRO A 48 9.88 -33.65 -9.02
C PRO A 48 9.64 -32.29 -8.37
N SER A 49 9.82 -32.15 -7.05
CA SER A 49 9.63 -30.85 -6.37
C SER A 49 10.83 -29.92 -6.58
N LEU A 50 12.05 -30.45 -6.73
CA LEU A 50 13.26 -29.66 -6.97
C LEU A 50 13.19 -28.70 -8.18
N PRO A 51 12.76 -29.12 -9.39
CA PRO A 51 12.63 -28.20 -10.52
C PRO A 51 11.56 -27.13 -10.30
N ILE A 52 10.52 -27.41 -9.52
CA ILE A 52 9.49 -26.42 -9.15
C ILE A 52 10.12 -25.38 -8.22
N ILE A 53 10.84 -25.83 -7.18
CA ILE A 53 11.55 -24.96 -6.24
C ILE A 53 12.57 -24.08 -6.97
N SER A 54 13.37 -24.66 -7.87
CA SER A 54 14.38 -23.90 -8.62
C SER A 54 13.75 -22.86 -9.55
N THR A 55 12.64 -23.19 -10.22
CA THR A 55 11.90 -22.25 -11.07
C THR A 55 11.41 -21.04 -10.26
N ILE A 56 10.91 -21.26 -9.04
CA ILE A 56 10.44 -20.18 -8.15
C ILE A 56 11.60 -19.30 -7.68
N LEU A 57 12.74 -19.90 -7.36
CA LEU A 57 13.94 -19.14 -7.00
C LEU A 57 14.44 -18.29 -8.17
N ILE A 58 14.49 -18.85 -9.37
CA ILE A 58 14.85 -18.12 -10.59
C ILE A 58 13.87 -16.97 -10.81
N TRP A 59 12.56 -17.24 -10.70
CA TRP A 59 11.53 -16.22 -10.82
C TRP A 59 11.69 -15.09 -9.79
N ARG A 60 12.00 -15.41 -8.53
CA ARG A 60 12.26 -14.41 -7.48
C ARG A 60 13.51 -13.59 -7.75
N ILE A 61 14.55 -14.20 -8.32
CA ILE A 61 15.74 -13.48 -8.79
C ILE A 61 15.36 -12.53 -9.93
N CYS A 62 14.58 -12.97 -10.91
CA CYS A 62 14.09 -12.12 -11.98
C CYS A 62 13.29 -10.93 -11.44
N LEU A 63 12.39 -11.16 -10.48
CA LEU A 63 11.64 -10.08 -9.81
C LEU A 63 12.57 -9.10 -9.09
N PHE A 64 13.55 -9.60 -8.34
CA PHE A 64 14.54 -8.77 -7.67
C PHE A 64 15.33 -7.91 -8.66
N LEU A 65 15.83 -8.50 -9.75
CA LEU A 65 16.56 -7.78 -10.79
C LEU A 65 15.70 -6.70 -11.46
N SER A 66 14.41 -6.97 -11.68
CA SER A 66 13.49 -5.99 -12.27
C SER A 66 13.21 -4.79 -11.36
N GLU A 67 13.30 -4.96 -10.04
CA GLU A 67 13.02 -3.89 -9.06
C GLU A 67 14.28 -3.13 -8.60
N LEU A 68 15.48 -3.57 -9.00
CA LEU A 68 16.73 -2.88 -8.66
C LEU A 68 16.73 -1.37 -9.02
N PRO A 69 16.24 -0.94 -10.20
CA PRO A 69 16.19 0.48 -10.55
C PRO A 69 15.28 1.30 -9.63
N HIS A 70 14.31 0.67 -8.97
CA HIS A 70 13.30 1.31 -8.12
C HIS A 70 13.62 1.19 -6.62
N ALA A 71 14.80 0.67 -6.26
CA ALA A 71 15.19 0.45 -4.87
C ALA A 71 15.21 1.75 -4.03
N ILE A 72 15.55 2.89 -4.65
CA ILE A 72 15.54 4.20 -3.98
C ILE A 72 14.13 4.58 -3.57
N ASP A 73 13.18 4.53 -4.51
CA ASP A 73 11.79 4.95 -4.27
C ASP A 73 11.05 4.02 -3.29
N ILE A 74 11.28 2.70 -3.42
CA ILE A 74 10.50 1.69 -2.71
C ILE A 74 11.10 1.35 -1.34
N CYS A 75 12.43 1.29 -1.24
CA CYS A 75 13.16 0.80 -0.07
C CYS A 75 14.13 1.83 0.51
N SER A 76 13.97 3.11 0.15
CA SER A 76 14.87 4.21 0.58
C SER A 76 16.35 3.90 0.30
N GLY A 77 16.62 3.21 -0.81
CA GLY A 77 17.97 2.84 -1.26
C GLY A 77 18.54 1.55 -0.65
N SER A 78 17.82 0.88 0.26
CA SER A 78 18.30 -0.36 0.87
C SER A 78 18.05 -1.59 -0.02
N TYR A 79 19.11 -2.05 -0.70
CA TYR A 79 19.08 -3.30 -1.47
C TYR A 79 18.81 -4.53 -0.61
N LEU A 80 19.25 -4.55 0.65
CA LEU A 80 18.98 -5.65 1.58
C LEU A 80 17.48 -5.73 1.92
N THR A 81 16.82 -4.59 2.07
CA THR A 81 15.37 -4.55 2.29
C THR A 81 14.63 -5.07 1.06
N LEU A 82 15.06 -4.68 -0.14
CA LEU A 82 14.48 -5.18 -1.39
C LEU A 82 14.67 -6.70 -1.55
N LEU A 83 15.86 -7.21 -1.22
CA LEU A 83 16.14 -8.65 -1.23
C LEU A 83 15.24 -9.40 -0.23
N LYS A 84 15.05 -8.86 0.98
CA LYS A 84 14.15 -9.46 1.98
C LYS A 84 12.70 -9.49 1.50
N ARG A 85 12.22 -8.43 0.83
CA ARG A 85 10.85 -8.34 0.28
C ARG A 85 10.60 -9.35 -0.84
N THR A 86 11.61 -9.58 -1.70
CA THR A 86 11.52 -10.51 -2.85
C THR A 86 11.71 -11.98 -2.43
N MET A 87 12.59 -12.24 -1.47
CA MET A 87 12.89 -13.60 -0.96
C MET A 87 12.06 -14.00 0.26
N PHE A 88 10.99 -13.27 0.57
CA PHE A 88 10.08 -13.63 1.65
C PHE A 88 9.19 -14.82 1.27
N PHE A 89 9.26 -15.90 2.05
CA PHE A 89 8.34 -17.05 1.92
C PHE A 89 7.35 -17.08 3.08
N ASN A 90 6.11 -17.45 2.78
CA ASN A 90 5.11 -17.73 3.81
C ASN A 90 5.49 -18.98 4.63
N SER A 91 4.83 -19.16 5.78
CA SER A 91 5.15 -20.22 6.72
C SER A 91 4.97 -21.62 6.13
N ALA A 92 3.93 -21.85 5.32
CA ALA A 92 3.67 -23.14 4.69
C ALA A 92 4.79 -23.51 3.69
N SER A 93 5.18 -22.57 2.83
CA SER A 93 6.26 -22.74 1.86
C SER A 93 7.59 -23.04 2.55
N LYS A 94 7.91 -22.33 3.65
CA LYS A 94 9.11 -22.60 4.46
C LYS A 94 9.16 -24.04 4.97
N VAL A 95 8.04 -24.55 5.50
CA VAL A 95 7.95 -25.93 6.00
C VAL A 95 8.18 -26.94 4.88
N VAL A 96 7.55 -26.76 3.71
CA VAL A 96 7.72 -27.70 2.59
C VAL A 96 9.15 -27.67 2.03
N ILE A 97 9.76 -26.49 1.91
CA ILE A 97 11.17 -26.34 1.49
C ILE A 97 12.09 -27.07 2.47
N LEU A 98 11.90 -26.87 3.78
CA LEU A 98 12.71 -27.52 4.82
C LEU A 98 12.60 -29.05 4.78
N ILE A 99 11.37 -29.58 4.63
CA ILE A 99 11.15 -31.02 4.50
C ILE A 99 11.84 -31.57 3.25
N THR A 100 11.71 -30.87 2.11
CA THR A 100 12.34 -31.28 0.85
C THR A 100 13.87 -31.32 0.97
N ILE A 101 14.46 -30.29 1.57
CA ILE A 101 15.92 -30.21 1.81
C ILE A 101 16.38 -31.31 2.79
N ALA A 102 15.60 -31.59 3.84
CA ALA A 102 15.95 -32.62 4.83
C ALA A 102 15.92 -34.03 4.24
N LEU A 103 15.01 -34.31 3.30
CA LEU A 103 14.90 -35.60 2.63
C LEU A 103 15.89 -35.77 1.48
N PHE A 104 16.36 -34.70 0.84
CA PHE A 104 17.25 -34.77 -0.32
C PHE A 104 18.55 -35.58 -0.11
N PRO A 105 19.30 -35.48 1.01
CA PRO A 105 20.52 -36.26 1.22
C PRO A 105 20.32 -37.78 1.26
N THR A 106 19.13 -38.24 1.68
CA THR A 106 18.78 -39.68 1.69
C THR A 106 18.81 -40.30 0.30
N LEU A 107 18.74 -39.49 -0.75
CA LEU A 107 18.79 -39.94 -2.14
C LEU A 107 20.21 -40.23 -2.64
N PHE A 108 21.24 -39.63 -2.00
CA PHE A 108 22.64 -39.74 -2.44
C PHE A 108 23.44 -40.80 -1.69
N GLN A 109 22.87 -41.44 -0.67
CA GLN A 109 23.59 -42.41 0.13
C GLN A 109 23.89 -43.71 -0.61
N GLU A 110 23.13 -44.07 -1.65
CA GLU A 110 23.26 -45.39 -2.29
C GLU A 110 23.30 -45.38 -3.84
N PHE A 111 22.78 -44.35 -4.53
CA PHE A 111 22.65 -44.37 -5.99
C PHE A 111 22.86 -42.99 -6.64
N SER A 112 23.27 -43.00 -7.92
CA SER A 112 23.23 -41.78 -8.74
C SER A 112 21.80 -41.47 -9.18
N LEU A 113 21.47 -40.19 -9.39
CA LEU A 113 20.11 -39.75 -9.76
C LEU A 113 19.58 -40.45 -11.03
N ASN A 114 20.44 -40.67 -12.01
CA ASN A 114 20.08 -41.31 -13.27
C ASN A 114 19.72 -42.79 -13.07
N GLU A 115 20.49 -43.50 -12.23
CA GLU A 115 20.24 -44.90 -11.91
C GLU A 115 18.92 -45.06 -11.14
N THR A 116 18.66 -44.17 -10.17
CA THR A 116 17.38 -44.16 -9.42
C THR A 116 16.19 -43.92 -10.36
N PHE A 117 16.30 -42.96 -11.29
CA PHE A 117 15.24 -42.69 -12.26
C PHE A 117 14.97 -43.91 -13.14
N LEU A 118 16.00 -44.46 -13.79
CA LEU A 118 15.87 -45.60 -14.70
C LEU A 118 15.35 -46.84 -13.98
N ARG A 119 15.83 -47.13 -12.78
CA ARG A 119 15.35 -48.23 -11.94
C ARG A 119 13.85 -48.13 -11.68
N ILE A 120 13.39 -46.97 -11.22
CA ILE A 120 11.97 -46.77 -10.88
C ILE A 120 11.09 -46.85 -12.12
N VAL A 121 11.56 -46.32 -13.26
CA VAL A 121 10.83 -46.44 -14.54
C VAL A 121 10.75 -47.89 -15.00
N GLN A 122 11.81 -48.68 -14.83
CA GLN A 122 11.81 -50.10 -15.19
C GLN A 122 10.90 -50.93 -14.28
N LEU A 123 10.86 -50.63 -12.98
CA LEU A 123 10.10 -51.40 -11.99
C LEU A 123 8.61 -51.01 -11.93
N TYR A 124 8.30 -49.71 -12.00
CA TYR A 124 6.97 -49.16 -11.70
C TYR A 124 6.39 -48.32 -12.86
N GLY A 125 7.15 -48.14 -13.94
CA GLY A 125 6.77 -47.29 -15.08
C GLY A 125 6.87 -45.79 -14.78
N LEU A 126 6.31 -44.98 -15.68
CA LEU A 126 6.30 -43.51 -15.57
C LEU A 126 5.20 -42.98 -14.63
N SER A 127 4.24 -43.82 -14.24
CA SER A 127 3.06 -43.36 -13.49
C SER A 127 3.39 -42.69 -12.14
N PRO A 128 4.34 -43.19 -11.32
CA PRO A 128 4.59 -42.57 -10.02
C PRO A 128 5.18 -41.17 -10.15
N TRP A 129 6.02 -40.95 -11.16
CA TRP A 129 6.61 -39.66 -11.49
C TRP A 129 5.55 -38.63 -11.87
N LEU A 130 4.58 -39.01 -12.71
CA LEU A 130 3.50 -38.12 -13.12
C LEU A 130 2.59 -37.73 -11.96
N PHE A 131 2.22 -38.70 -11.11
CA PHE A 131 1.38 -38.41 -9.93
C PHE A 131 2.10 -37.53 -8.93
N SER A 132 3.39 -37.76 -8.71
CA SER A 132 4.20 -36.93 -7.81
C SER A 132 4.42 -35.53 -8.35
N LEU A 133 4.66 -35.37 -9.65
CA LEU A 133 4.74 -34.05 -10.28
C LEU A 133 3.43 -33.28 -10.13
N CYS A 134 2.28 -33.93 -10.36
CA CYS A 134 0.96 -33.32 -10.15
C CYS A 134 0.75 -32.93 -8.68
N ALA A 135 1.09 -33.82 -7.74
CA ALA A 135 0.99 -33.53 -6.31
C ALA A 135 1.89 -32.35 -5.91
N SER A 136 3.13 -32.31 -6.38
CA SER A 136 4.09 -31.22 -6.13
C SER A 136 3.58 -29.88 -6.68
N PHE A 137 3.00 -29.89 -7.89
CA PHE A 137 2.40 -28.70 -8.49
C PHE A 137 1.16 -28.22 -7.72
N LEU A 138 0.32 -29.12 -7.24
CA LEU A 138 -0.83 -28.76 -6.39
C LEU A 138 -0.37 -28.21 -5.03
N ILE A 139 0.67 -28.78 -4.43
CA ILE A 139 1.29 -28.25 -3.20
C ILE A 139 1.81 -26.83 -3.46
N PHE A 140 2.44 -26.59 -4.60
CA PHE A 140 2.87 -25.25 -5.01
C PHE A 140 1.71 -24.24 -5.02
N ILE A 141 0.59 -24.59 -5.66
CA ILE A 141 -0.61 -23.73 -5.72
C ILE A 141 -1.20 -23.50 -4.33
N VAL A 142 -1.41 -24.57 -3.55
CA VAL A 142 -2.06 -24.49 -2.23
C VAL A 142 -1.23 -23.68 -1.24
N CYS A 143 0.10 -23.83 -1.29
CA CYS A 143 1.00 -23.09 -0.44
C CYS A 143 1.30 -21.66 -0.97
N ARG A 144 0.79 -21.26 -2.14
CA ARG A 144 0.92 -19.91 -2.71
C ARG A 144 2.36 -19.43 -2.76
N TRP A 145 3.24 -20.24 -3.33
CA TRP A 145 4.70 -19.99 -3.30
C TRP A 145 5.12 -18.77 -4.11
N GLU A 146 4.30 -18.34 -5.06
CA GLU A 146 4.49 -17.11 -5.82
C GLU A 146 4.38 -15.85 -4.94
N GLU A 147 3.73 -15.95 -3.77
CA GLU A 147 3.53 -14.80 -2.92
C GLU A 147 4.82 -14.33 -2.27
N CYS A 148 5.14 -13.08 -2.54
CA CYS A 148 6.09 -12.28 -1.80
C CYS A 148 5.62 -10.82 -1.82
N VAL A 149 6.13 -10.01 -0.89
CA VAL A 149 5.70 -8.62 -0.73
C VAL A 149 5.86 -7.83 -2.04
N THR A 150 6.95 -8.05 -2.76
CA THR A 150 7.19 -7.39 -4.06
C THR A 150 6.18 -7.81 -5.13
N TRP A 151 5.86 -9.10 -5.22
CA TRP A 151 4.87 -9.60 -6.17
C TRP A 151 3.47 -9.07 -5.87
N GLU A 152 3.09 -9.01 -4.60
CA GLU A 152 1.81 -8.44 -4.16
C GLU A 152 1.73 -6.94 -4.50
N ALA A 153 2.78 -6.15 -4.23
CA ALA A 153 2.83 -4.73 -4.60
C ALA A 153 2.74 -4.50 -6.11
N LEU A 154 3.41 -5.33 -6.91
CA LEU A 154 3.27 -5.32 -8.38
C LEU A 154 1.86 -5.72 -8.82
N THR A 155 1.24 -6.68 -8.14
CA THR A 155 -0.13 -7.08 -8.41
C THR A 155 -1.10 -5.95 -8.09
N MET A 156 -0.91 -5.22 -6.98
CA MET A 156 -1.71 -4.02 -6.66
C MET A 156 -1.66 -2.99 -7.80
N LYS A 157 -0.48 -2.74 -8.38
CA LYS A 157 -0.34 -1.84 -9.54
C LYS A 157 -1.07 -2.36 -10.79
N ARG A 158 -1.19 -3.69 -10.96
CA ARG A 158 -1.88 -4.33 -12.10
C ARG A 158 -3.41 -4.41 -11.93
N LEU A 159 -3.92 -4.22 -10.72
CA LEU A 159 -5.35 -4.28 -10.42
C LEU A 159 -6.15 -3.07 -10.95
N ASP A 160 -5.48 -2.10 -11.60
CA ASP A 160 -6.08 -0.97 -12.32
C ASP A 160 -7.23 -0.27 -11.58
N GLY A 161 -6.96 0.13 -10.33
CA GLY A 161 -7.93 0.85 -9.49
C GLY A 161 -8.66 -0.01 -8.45
N LEU A 162 -8.52 -1.34 -8.49
CA LEU A 162 -9.14 -2.25 -7.51
C LEU A 162 -8.29 -2.50 -6.25
N ASP A 163 -7.17 -1.80 -6.09
CA ASP A 163 -6.36 -1.86 -4.87
C ASP A 163 -6.81 -0.83 -3.82
N TYR A 164 -6.33 -1.04 -2.59
CA TYR A 164 -6.70 -0.21 -1.44
C TYR A 164 -6.33 1.27 -1.62
N GLY A 165 -5.17 1.57 -2.20
CA GLY A 165 -4.69 2.94 -2.42
C GLY A 165 -5.56 3.70 -3.41
N SER A 166 -5.89 3.07 -4.53
CA SER A 166 -6.78 3.65 -5.55
C SER A 166 -8.20 3.85 -5.02
N GLY A 167 -8.76 2.86 -4.33
CA GLY A 167 -10.08 2.96 -3.72
C GLY A 167 -10.18 4.13 -2.73
N MET A 168 -9.15 4.33 -1.90
CA MET A 168 -9.04 5.49 -1.02
C MET A 168 -9.00 6.81 -1.80
N ALA A 169 -8.22 6.88 -2.88
CA ALA A 169 -8.08 8.09 -3.69
C ALA A 169 -9.42 8.49 -4.33
N HIS A 170 -10.15 7.53 -4.91
CA HIS A 170 -11.48 7.77 -5.45
C HIS A 170 -12.47 8.21 -4.37
N SER A 171 -12.43 7.58 -3.20
CA SER A 171 -13.26 7.96 -2.05
C SER A 171 -12.97 9.40 -1.60
N PHE A 172 -11.70 9.78 -1.45
CA PHE A 172 -11.31 11.15 -1.08
C PHE A 172 -11.71 12.16 -2.17
N PHE A 173 -11.46 11.84 -3.43
CA PHE A 173 -11.75 12.74 -4.55
C PHE A 173 -13.27 12.98 -4.74
N HIS A 174 -14.06 11.92 -4.91
CA HIS A 174 -15.52 12.03 -5.12
C HIS A 174 -16.32 12.25 -3.83
N GLY A 175 -15.79 11.78 -2.69
CA GLY A 175 -16.37 11.92 -1.37
C GLY A 175 -16.19 13.30 -0.76
N TYR A 176 -15.13 14.01 -1.16
CA TYR A 176 -14.72 15.25 -0.51
C TYR A 176 -14.28 16.35 -1.48
N LEU A 177 -13.17 16.18 -2.21
CA LEU A 177 -12.59 17.28 -3.02
C LEU A 177 -13.57 17.83 -4.06
N LYS A 178 -14.22 16.96 -4.84
CA LYS A 178 -15.19 17.37 -5.87
C LYS A 178 -16.44 18.02 -5.28
N LEU A 179 -16.64 17.95 -3.97
CA LEU A 179 -17.73 18.68 -3.32
C LEU A 179 -17.32 20.07 -2.88
N ILE A 180 -16.16 20.18 -2.22
CA ILE A 180 -15.79 21.40 -1.48
C ILE A 180 -15.01 22.41 -2.31
N LEU A 181 -14.39 21.99 -3.42
CA LEU A 181 -13.48 22.85 -4.17
C LEU A 181 -14.22 23.73 -5.20
N PRO A 182 -14.91 23.17 -6.22
CA PRO A 182 -15.55 23.99 -7.23
C PRO A 182 -16.90 24.55 -6.77
N ALA A 183 -17.30 25.68 -7.36
CA ALA A 183 -18.67 26.14 -7.29
C ALA A 183 -19.58 25.21 -8.10
N LYS A 184 -20.69 24.77 -7.52
CA LYS A 184 -21.61 23.80 -8.18
C LYS A 184 -23.03 24.34 -8.35
N GLY A 185 -23.17 25.61 -8.71
CA GLY A 185 -24.46 26.22 -9.06
C GLY A 185 -25.54 26.17 -7.98
N ASP A 186 -25.23 25.60 -6.81
CA ASP A 186 -26.10 25.30 -5.67
C ASP A 186 -25.99 26.40 -4.60
N ASN A 187 -25.78 27.65 -5.04
CA ASN A 187 -25.45 28.82 -4.21
C ASN A 187 -24.16 28.69 -3.38
N ASN A 188 -23.43 27.58 -3.49
CA ASN A 188 -22.16 27.42 -2.80
C ASN A 188 -21.01 28.05 -3.57
N LYS A 189 -20.27 28.93 -2.86
CA LYS A 189 -19.05 29.57 -3.32
C LYS A 189 -17.92 28.56 -3.55
N SER A 190 -17.07 28.82 -4.54
CA SER A 190 -15.86 28.02 -4.75
C SER A 190 -14.88 28.20 -3.58
N LEU A 191 -13.86 27.35 -3.48
CA LEU A 191 -12.80 27.53 -2.49
C LEU A 191 -12.14 28.91 -2.61
N ARG A 192 -11.85 29.37 -3.83
CA ARG A 192 -11.20 30.67 -4.06
C ARG A 192 -12.07 31.83 -3.60
N ASP A 193 -13.38 31.76 -3.87
CA ASP A 193 -14.32 32.80 -3.44
C ASP A 193 -14.38 32.87 -1.91
N ARG A 194 -14.43 31.71 -1.24
CA ARG A 194 -14.42 31.64 0.23
C ARG A 194 -13.11 32.15 0.85
N ILE A 195 -11.98 31.96 0.16
CA ILE A 195 -10.70 32.54 0.56
C ILE A 195 -10.73 34.06 0.42
N ASN A 196 -11.26 34.60 -0.68
CA ASN A 196 -11.35 36.04 -0.89
C ASN A 196 -12.26 36.69 0.17
N ASP A 197 -13.42 36.08 0.47
CA ASP A 197 -14.30 36.55 1.55
C ASP A 197 -13.56 36.57 2.91
N TYR A 198 -12.72 35.57 3.17
CA TYR A 198 -11.92 35.50 4.39
C TYR A 198 -10.86 36.60 4.45
N ILE A 199 -10.17 36.85 3.34
CA ILE A 199 -9.18 37.94 3.23
C ILE A 199 -9.84 39.29 3.54
N GLU A 200 -11.00 39.56 2.95
CA GLU A 200 -11.76 40.79 3.18
C GLU A 200 -12.23 40.91 4.63
N LYS A 201 -12.80 39.84 5.19
CA LYS A 201 -13.32 39.81 6.56
C LYS A 201 -12.22 40.05 7.60
N GLU A 202 -11.06 39.43 7.41
CA GLU A 202 -9.92 39.51 8.34
C GLU A 202 -9.02 40.73 8.08
N ASN A 203 -9.39 41.63 7.15
CA ASN A 203 -8.60 42.78 6.73
C ASN A 203 -7.17 42.41 6.30
N LEU A 204 -7.04 41.26 5.63
CA LEU A 204 -5.78 40.78 5.06
C LEU A 204 -5.62 41.29 3.62
N THR A 205 -4.41 41.14 3.08
CA THR A 205 -4.13 41.40 1.66
C THR A 205 -3.76 40.09 0.96
N ASP A 206 -3.81 40.08 -0.37
CA ASP A 206 -3.40 38.93 -1.17
C ASP A 206 -1.93 38.50 -0.90
N GLU A 207 -1.07 39.43 -0.48
CA GLU A 207 0.31 39.15 -0.07
C GLU A 207 0.40 38.26 1.17
N HIS A 208 -0.58 38.36 2.07
CA HIS A 208 -0.68 37.50 3.25
C HIS A 208 -1.19 36.10 2.89
N PHE A 209 -1.81 35.91 1.73
CA PHE A 209 -2.42 34.65 1.30
C PHE A 209 -1.91 34.23 -0.09
N PRO A 210 -0.61 33.91 -0.22
CA PRO A 210 0.04 33.70 -1.52
C PRO A 210 -0.51 32.49 -2.28
N VAL A 211 -1.13 31.53 -1.58
CA VAL A 211 -1.67 30.30 -2.18
C VAL A 211 -3.16 30.21 -1.97
N LYS A 212 -3.95 30.52 -3.00
CA LYS A 212 -5.43 30.35 -2.98
C LYS A 212 -5.86 28.93 -3.40
N LYS A 213 -5.28 27.91 -2.76
CA LYS A 213 -5.51 26.47 -2.99
C LYS A 213 -5.62 25.71 -1.67
N LEU A 214 -6.25 24.55 -1.68
CA LEU A 214 -6.19 23.58 -0.60
C LEU A 214 -4.88 22.81 -0.68
N ILE A 215 -4.05 22.90 0.36
CA ILE A 215 -2.80 22.15 0.47
C ILE A 215 -3.07 20.84 1.22
N VAL A 216 -2.90 19.71 0.56
CA VAL A 216 -3.12 18.38 1.14
C VAL A 216 -1.79 17.68 1.37
N PHE A 217 -1.48 17.43 2.64
CA PHE A 217 -0.28 16.72 3.07
C PHE A 217 -0.51 15.21 3.11
N ILE A 218 0.42 14.46 2.52
CA ILE A 218 0.38 13.00 2.40
C ILE A 218 1.71 12.44 2.95
N PRO A 219 1.77 12.14 4.25
CA PRO A 219 2.94 11.54 4.88
C PRO A 219 3.08 10.08 4.47
N ARG A 220 4.29 9.64 4.12
CA ARG A 220 4.59 8.26 3.73
C ARG A 220 4.21 7.24 4.80
N SER A 221 4.41 7.56 6.07
CA SER A 221 4.04 6.72 7.22
C SER A 221 2.54 6.75 7.53
N GLY A 222 1.77 7.58 6.81
CA GLY A 222 0.37 7.87 7.09
C GLY A 222 0.07 8.49 8.46
N TYR A 223 1.10 8.93 9.19
CA TYR A 223 0.91 9.64 10.45
C TYR A 223 0.34 11.03 10.21
N SER A 224 -0.68 11.43 10.96
CA SER A 224 -1.17 12.81 10.90
C SER A 224 -1.43 13.31 12.30
N HIS A 225 -0.90 14.49 12.60
CA HIS A 225 -1.26 15.18 13.84
C HIS A 225 -2.72 15.65 13.76
N PRO A 226 -3.47 15.69 14.88
CA PRO A 226 -4.84 16.22 14.90
C PRO A 226 -4.93 17.65 14.34
N THR A 227 -3.94 18.48 14.66
CA THR A 227 -3.75 19.80 14.06
C THR A 227 -2.27 20.06 13.76
N PHE A 228 -1.97 20.97 12.81
CA PHE A 228 -0.60 21.39 12.55
C PHE A 228 0.08 22.09 13.75
N SER A 229 -0.71 22.65 14.67
CA SER A 229 -0.19 23.27 15.89
C SER A 229 0.27 22.26 16.95
N ASP A 230 -0.09 20.98 16.79
CA ASP A 230 0.37 19.89 17.65
C ASP A 230 1.70 19.28 17.17
N VAL A 231 2.23 19.76 16.04
CA VAL A 231 3.56 19.35 15.58
C VAL A 231 4.60 19.94 16.53
N PRO A 232 5.46 19.11 17.15
CA PRO A 232 6.48 19.60 18.07
C PRO A 232 7.39 20.61 17.39
N SER A 233 7.37 21.87 17.84
CA SER A 233 8.32 22.88 17.38
C SER A 233 9.71 22.54 17.92
N GLN A 234 10.71 22.58 17.04
CA GLN A 234 12.12 22.49 17.46
C GLN A 234 12.60 23.75 18.19
N LYS A 235 11.80 24.84 18.20
CA LYS A 235 12.17 26.15 18.77
C LYS A 235 11.31 26.48 19.99
N ALA A 236 11.96 26.74 21.12
CA ALA A 236 11.35 26.79 22.45
C ALA A 236 10.49 28.04 22.78
N SER A 237 10.39 29.04 21.90
CA SER A 237 9.82 30.34 22.30
C SER A 237 8.49 30.72 21.64
N ASP A 238 8.13 30.17 20.46
CA ASP A 238 6.90 30.52 19.74
C ASP A 238 6.42 29.39 18.82
N ARG A 239 5.11 29.28 18.61
CA ARG A 239 4.53 28.32 17.66
C ARG A 239 4.75 28.80 16.23
N ASP A 240 5.25 27.91 15.37
CA ASP A 240 5.46 28.20 13.95
C ASP A 240 4.15 28.20 13.15
N VAL A 241 3.12 27.48 13.63
CA VAL A 241 1.79 27.41 13.02
C VAL A 241 0.70 27.48 14.08
N GLU A 242 -0.28 28.35 13.84
CA GLU A 242 -1.45 28.56 14.70
C GLU A 242 -2.74 28.43 13.88
N PRO A 243 -3.81 27.89 14.46
CA PRO A 243 -5.11 27.88 13.81
C PRO A 243 -5.61 29.32 13.68
N ALA A 244 -6.06 29.70 12.48
CA ALA A 244 -6.70 30.98 12.24
C ALA A 244 -8.24 30.84 12.34
N GLU A 245 -8.97 31.94 12.09
CA GLU A 245 -10.43 31.86 12.04
C GLU A 245 -10.89 30.93 10.91
N ARG A 246 -12.06 30.33 11.07
CA ARG A 246 -12.56 29.31 10.14
C ARG A 246 -12.99 29.94 8.82
N LEU A 247 -12.74 29.21 7.74
CA LEU A 247 -13.35 29.52 6.44
C LEU A 247 -14.87 29.31 6.54
N GLN A 248 -15.63 29.98 5.68
CA GLN A 248 -17.08 29.78 5.59
C GLN A 248 -17.43 28.30 5.36
N ASP A 249 -18.34 27.79 6.19
CA ASP A 249 -18.88 26.42 6.10
C ASP A 249 -19.47 26.16 4.72
N HIS A 250 -19.18 24.98 4.16
CA HIS A 250 -19.79 24.52 2.92
C HIS A 250 -20.85 23.46 3.26
N LEU A 251 -22.12 23.78 2.99
CA LEU A 251 -23.25 22.92 3.35
C LEU A 251 -23.78 22.19 2.13
N ARG A 252 -24.04 20.88 2.27
CA ARG A 252 -24.57 20.07 1.18
C ARG A 252 -25.44 18.92 1.67
N ASP A 253 -26.53 18.64 0.97
CA ASP A 253 -27.29 17.41 1.19
C ASP A 253 -26.54 16.23 0.57
N ARG A 254 -26.32 15.14 1.33
CA ARG A 254 -25.64 13.94 0.83
C ARG A 254 -26.07 12.69 1.57
N ALA A 255 -26.37 11.63 0.81
CA ALA A 255 -26.64 10.28 1.33
C ALA A 255 -27.67 10.24 2.48
N GLY A 256 -28.75 11.01 2.34
CA GLY A 256 -29.82 11.12 3.35
C GLY A 256 -29.54 12.11 4.48
N THR A 257 -28.32 12.66 4.60
CA THR A 257 -28.00 13.74 5.53
C THR A 257 -28.29 15.10 4.89
N ARG A 258 -29.20 15.87 5.48
CA ARG A 258 -29.46 17.27 5.10
C ARG A 258 -28.38 18.18 5.68
N ALA A 259 -27.98 19.20 4.93
CA ALA A 259 -27.02 20.24 5.30
C ALA A 259 -25.74 19.68 5.93
N ARG A 260 -25.17 18.62 5.34
CA ARG A 260 -23.87 18.09 5.77
C ARG A 260 -22.83 19.21 5.64
N CYS A 261 -22.20 19.54 6.76
CA CYS A 261 -21.24 20.62 6.86
C CYS A 261 -19.82 20.11 6.56
N TYR A 262 -19.15 20.78 5.63
CA TYR A 262 -17.74 20.61 5.29
C TYR A 262 -16.97 21.85 5.75
N ARG A 263 -16.00 21.65 6.63
CA ARG A 263 -15.23 22.73 7.28
C ARG A 263 -13.79 22.71 6.79
N GLY A 264 -13.28 23.88 6.40
CA GLY A 264 -11.86 24.08 6.09
C GLY A 264 -11.17 24.87 7.21
N GLY A 265 -9.98 24.45 7.60
CA GLY A 265 -9.13 25.18 8.54
C GLY A 265 -8.18 26.11 7.80
N ALA A 266 -8.20 27.41 8.16
CA ALA A 266 -7.12 28.31 7.80
C ALA A 266 -6.06 28.29 8.91
N TYR A 267 -4.79 28.42 8.53
CA TYR A 267 -3.66 28.45 9.43
C TYR A 267 -2.86 29.72 9.23
N ARG A 268 -2.46 30.34 10.34
CA ARG A 268 -1.46 31.40 10.36
C ARG A 268 -0.09 30.76 10.53
N VAL A 269 0.73 30.88 9.51
CA VAL A 269 2.05 30.29 9.39
C VAL A 269 3.10 31.38 9.52
N ARG A 270 3.98 31.25 10.50
CA ARG A 270 5.13 32.12 10.64
C ARG A 270 6.19 31.67 9.65
N VAL A 271 6.66 32.58 8.79
CA VAL A 271 7.74 32.32 7.83
C VAL A 271 8.91 33.27 8.09
N ARG A 272 10.12 32.82 7.74
CA ARG A 272 11.34 33.64 7.81
C ARG A 272 11.97 33.74 6.44
N SER A 273 12.22 34.97 5.99
CA SER A 273 13.04 35.25 4.81
C SER A 273 14.17 36.19 5.23
N GLY A 274 15.40 35.68 5.23
CA GLY A 274 16.55 36.39 5.80
C GLY A 274 16.32 36.77 7.27
N ASN A 275 16.42 38.07 7.57
CA ASN A 275 16.19 38.61 8.92
C ASN A 275 14.73 39.02 9.19
N GLN A 276 13.83 38.92 8.20
CA GLN A 276 12.43 39.30 8.36
C GLN A 276 11.57 38.09 8.74
N VAL A 277 10.67 38.32 9.69
CA VAL A 277 9.63 37.37 10.11
C VAL A 277 8.29 37.92 9.66
N SER A 278 7.56 37.18 8.85
CA SER A 278 6.21 37.53 8.42
C SER A 278 5.23 36.40 8.73
N ALA A 279 3.94 36.74 8.74
CA ALA A 279 2.87 35.77 8.92
C ALA A 279 2.11 35.62 7.60
N LEU A 280 2.11 34.41 7.07
CA LEU A 280 1.34 34.03 5.89
C LEU A 280 0.18 33.14 6.31
N TYR A 281 -0.85 33.08 5.48
CA TYR A 281 -2.04 32.28 5.69
C TYR A 281 -2.16 31.21 4.61
N ALA A 282 -2.64 30.04 5.03
CA ALA A 282 -2.84 28.91 4.14
C ALA A 282 -4.05 28.09 4.58
N ILE A 283 -4.71 27.44 3.61
CA ILE A 283 -5.64 26.34 3.91
C ILE A 283 -4.89 25.05 3.66
N ALA A 284 -4.68 24.31 4.74
CA ALA A 284 -3.92 23.07 4.73
C ALA A 284 -4.63 21.99 5.53
N GLU A 285 -4.47 20.74 5.12
CA GLU A 285 -4.98 19.57 5.82
C GLU A 285 -4.14 18.33 5.52
N TYR A 286 -4.27 17.31 6.36
CA TYR A 286 -3.78 15.97 6.03
C TYR A 286 -4.83 15.20 5.24
N ALA A 287 -4.40 14.33 4.33
CA ALA A 287 -5.30 13.40 3.66
C ALA A 287 -5.91 12.40 4.66
N THR A 288 -7.17 12.64 5.07
CA THR A 288 -7.84 11.84 6.11
C THR A 288 -7.89 10.34 5.77
N SER A 289 -8.05 9.98 4.49
CA SER A 289 -8.06 8.58 4.06
C SER A 289 -6.76 7.84 4.41
N VAL A 290 -5.63 8.55 4.37
CA VAL A 290 -4.32 7.98 4.73
C VAL A 290 -4.22 7.76 6.23
N LEU A 291 -4.76 8.67 7.05
CA LEU A 291 -4.87 8.47 8.51
C LEU A 291 -5.74 7.25 8.84
N THR A 292 -6.91 7.11 8.19
CA THR A 292 -7.79 5.95 8.37
C THR A 292 -7.07 4.65 7.99
N PHE A 293 -6.28 4.64 6.93
CA PHE A 293 -5.44 3.49 6.57
C PHE A 293 -4.41 3.17 7.66
N ARG A 294 -3.76 4.19 8.22
CA ARG A 294 -2.85 4.02 9.36
C ARG A 294 -3.52 3.38 10.55
N GLU A 295 -4.70 3.86 10.92
CA GLU A 295 -5.47 3.28 12.02
C GLU A 295 -5.78 1.80 11.76
N ALA A 296 -6.17 1.46 10.52
CA ALA A 296 -6.43 0.07 10.13
C ALA A 296 -5.21 -0.85 10.32
N TYR A 297 -4.01 -0.48 9.86
CA TYR A 297 -2.82 -1.33 10.03
C TYR A 297 -2.14 -1.21 11.40
N SER A 298 -2.55 -0.23 12.22
CA SER A 298 -2.07 -0.07 13.59
C SER A 298 -2.81 -1.01 14.55
N THR A 299 -3.90 -1.64 14.13
CA THR A 299 -4.57 -2.69 14.92
C THR A 299 -3.68 -3.93 15.07
N GLY A 300 -3.89 -4.71 16.13
CA GLY A 300 -3.13 -5.95 16.39
C GLY A 300 -3.61 -7.18 15.61
N SER A 301 -4.44 -7.00 14.58
CA SER A 301 -5.02 -8.10 13.78
C SER A 301 -4.01 -8.68 12.79
N HIS A 302 -4.28 -9.90 12.30
CA HIS A 302 -3.45 -10.53 11.26
C HIS A 302 -3.50 -9.72 9.94
N GLU A 303 -4.69 -9.22 9.59
CA GLU A 303 -4.92 -8.36 8.43
C GLU A 303 -4.07 -7.09 8.51
N ALA A 304 -3.99 -6.48 9.68
CA ALA A 304 -3.18 -5.29 9.91
C ALA A 304 -1.68 -5.52 9.74
N GLY A 305 -1.19 -6.72 10.06
CA GLY A 305 0.19 -7.11 9.76
C GLY A 305 0.50 -7.00 8.26
N ARG A 306 -0.36 -7.56 7.41
CA ARG A 306 -0.20 -7.46 5.95
C ARG A 306 -0.33 -6.03 5.44
N LEU A 307 -1.31 -5.26 5.93
CA LEU A 307 -1.46 -3.85 5.53
C LEU A 307 -0.21 -3.02 5.89
N ARG A 308 0.41 -3.31 7.04
CA ARG A 308 1.64 -2.64 7.49
C ARG A 308 2.83 -2.95 6.59
N GLU A 309 2.96 -4.18 6.12
CA GLU A 309 4.01 -4.58 5.17
C GLU A 309 3.91 -3.82 3.84
N HIS A 310 2.68 -3.47 3.43
CA HIS A 310 2.37 -2.74 2.20
C HIS A 310 2.09 -1.25 2.40
N LYS A 311 2.35 -0.69 3.58
CA LYS A 311 1.93 0.68 3.92
C LYS A 311 2.45 1.72 2.92
N HIS A 312 3.70 1.58 2.48
CA HIS A 312 4.31 2.53 1.54
C HIS A 312 3.74 2.39 0.13
N ASP A 313 3.47 1.16 -0.33
CA ASP A 313 2.90 0.91 -1.65
C ASP A 313 1.47 1.46 -1.74
N VAL A 314 0.66 1.22 -0.70
CA VAL A 314 -0.71 1.72 -0.61
C VAL A 314 -0.74 3.25 -0.58
N THR A 315 0.07 3.90 0.26
CA THR A 315 0.12 5.37 0.35
C THR A 315 0.67 6.00 -0.93
N SER A 316 1.69 5.39 -1.55
CA SER A 316 2.22 5.86 -2.84
C SER A 316 1.19 5.76 -3.95
N ASN A 317 0.44 4.65 -3.99
CA ASN A 317 -0.60 4.48 -5.00
C ASN A 317 -1.80 5.41 -4.77
N PHE A 318 -2.17 5.67 -3.52
CA PHE A 318 -3.13 6.72 -3.17
C PHE A 318 -2.70 8.08 -3.75
N TYR A 319 -1.45 8.50 -3.50
CA TYR A 319 -0.94 9.77 -4.02
C TYR A 319 -0.99 9.85 -5.55
N ARG A 320 -0.50 8.80 -6.24
CA ARG A 320 -0.47 8.76 -7.71
C ARG A 320 -1.88 8.80 -8.31
N THR A 321 -2.78 8.01 -7.76
CA THR A 321 -4.18 7.96 -8.22
C THR A 321 -4.90 9.27 -7.95
N LEU A 322 -4.74 9.86 -6.75
CA LEU A 322 -5.35 11.13 -6.43
C LEU A 322 -4.83 12.27 -7.32
N ARG A 323 -3.52 12.29 -7.57
CA ARG A 323 -2.90 13.24 -8.49
C ARG A 323 -3.46 13.11 -9.90
N TYR A 324 -3.54 11.87 -10.41
CA TYR A 324 -4.16 11.59 -11.71
C TYR A 324 -5.60 12.11 -11.78
N LEU A 325 -6.43 11.84 -10.77
CA LEU A 325 -7.82 12.29 -10.72
C LEU A 325 -7.94 13.82 -10.72
N ILE A 326 -7.07 14.51 -9.97
CA ILE A 326 -7.05 15.98 -9.89
C ILE A 326 -6.59 16.58 -11.22
N ASP A 327 -5.49 16.08 -11.80
CA ASP A 327 -4.91 16.62 -13.03
C ASP A 327 -5.86 16.48 -14.24
N HIS A 328 -6.74 15.47 -14.22
CA HIS A 328 -7.73 15.20 -15.28
C HIS A 328 -9.12 15.81 -15.00
N ASP A 329 -9.33 16.50 -13.88
CA ASP A 329 -10.58 17.19 -13.57
C ASP A 329 -10.37 18.72 -13.63
N PRO A 330 -10.93 19.41 -14.65
CA PRO A 330 -10.68 20.84 -14.85
C PRO A 330 -11.22 21.72 -13.71
N ASP A 331 -12.20 21.22 -12.95
CA ASP A 331 -12.82 21.96 -11.85
C ASP A 331 -11.95 21.90 -10.58
N CYS A 332 -11.05 20.91 -10.47
CA CYS A 332 -10.23 20.68 -9.27
C CYS A 332 -8.74 20.97 -9.46
N ARG A 333 -8.18 20.78 -10.67
CA ARG A 333 -6.73 20.82 -10.92
C ARG A 333 -6.02 22.07 -10.40
N ASP A 334 -6.68 23.23 -10.46
CA ASP A 334 -6.11 24.53 -10.10
C ASP A 334 -6.45 24.98 -8.67
N LEU A 335 -7.15 24.12 -7.90
CA LEU A 335 -7.65 24.39 -6.55
C LEU A 335 -6.96 23.55 -5.46
N VAL A 336 -6.10 22.60 -5.82
CA VAL A 336 -5.41 21.71 -4.88
C VAL A 336 -3.90 21.73 -5.11
N ALA A 337 -3.13 21.63 -4.03
CA ALA A 337 -1.71 21.30 -4.07
C ALA A 337 -1.48 20.04 -3.22
N LEU A 338 -0.89 19.00 -3.81
CA LEU A 338 -0.56 17.76 -3.09
C LEU A 338 0.91 17.79 -2.67
N ILE A 339 1.20 17.58 -1.38
CA ILE A 339 2.56 17.47 -0.84
C ILE A 339 2.74 16.07 -0.27
N TYR A 340 3.42 15.20 -1.02
CA TYR A 340 3.86 13.88 -0.57
C TYR A 340 5.27 13.98 0.01
N PHE A 341 5.49 13.45 1.21
CA PHE A 341 6.79 13.53 1.88
C PHE A 341 7.08 12.30 2.74
N ASP A 342 8.37 12.00 2.91
CA ASP A 342 8.84 10.93 3.78
C ASP A 342 9.07 11.46 5.19
N ASP A 343 8.13 11.17 6.09
CA ASP A 343 8.18 11.55 7.49
C ASP A 343 8.94 10.54 8.37
N GLU A 344 9.45 9.46 7.78
CA GLU A 344 10.29 8.46 8.46
C GLU A 344 11.78 8.70 8.22
N ASP A 345 12.14 9.47 7.18
CA ASP A 345 13.53 9.82 6.87
C ASP A 345 14.02 11.03 7.69
N LEU A 346 14.59 10.72 8.85
CA LEU A 346 15.23 11.69 9.75
C LEU A 346 16.42 12.43 9.12
N SER A 347 16.99 11.95 8.01
CA SER A 347 18.13 12.59 7.35
C SER A 347 17.76 13.88 6.64
N THR A 348 16.50 14.00 6.19
CA THR A 348 16.00 15.21 5.54
C THR A 348 15.85 16.37 6.51
N GLY A 349 15.62 16.08 7.80
CA GLY A 349 15.43 17.08 8.85
C GLY A 349 14.22 18.01 8.65
N LYS A 350 13.41 17.78 7.61
CA LYS A 350 12.26 18.62 7.26
C LYS A 350 10.99 18.02 7.82
N ASP A 351 10.41 18.71 8.79
CA ASP A 351 9.05 18.40 9.23
C ASP A 351 8.00 19.00 8.28
N VAL A 352 6.75 18.61 8.50
CA VAL A 352 5.59 19.09 7.73
C VAL A 352 5.44 20.62 7.77
N ILE A 353 5.86 21.26 8.86
CA ILE A 353 5.75 22.71 9.04
C ILE A 353 6.79 23.41 8.18
N SER A 354 8.01 22.89 8.16
CA SER A 354 9.09 23.36 7.30
C SER A 354 8.70 23.25 5.83
N LEU A 355 8.07 22.13 5.43
CA LEU A 355 7.54 21.95 4.07
C LEU A 355 6.44 22.97 3.73
N LEU A 356 5.54 23.26 4.67
CA LEU A 356 4.51 24.28 4.50
C LEU A 356 5.13 25.68 4.34
N GLN A 357 6.09 26.03 5.20
CA GLN A 357 6.79 27.31 5.14
C GLN A 357 7.53 27.48 3.80
N GLU A 358 8.30 26.48 3.38
CA GLU A 358 9.00 26.49 2.09
C GLU A 358 8.03 26.64 0.91
N PHE A 359 6.92 25.89 0.94
CA PHE A 359 5.91 25.95 -0.11
C PHE A 359 5.26 27.33 -0.20
N LEU A 360 4.95 27.96 0.94
CA LEU A 360 4.39 29.31 0.96
C LEU A 360 5.40 30.36 0.49
N LEU A 361 6.66 30.25 0.92
CA LEU A 361 7.73 31.16 0.50
C LEU A 361 7.99 31.11 -1.01
N GLN A 362 8.02 29.90 -1.59
CA GLN A 362 8.20 29.72 -3.04
C GLN A 362 7.08 30.33 -3.89
N ASN A 363 5.87 30.41 -3.33
CA ASN A 363 4.70 30.97 -4.02
C ASN A 363 4.41 32.43 -3.61
N CYS A 364 5.20 32.99 -2.70
CA CYS A 364 5.07 34.38 -2.30
C CYS A 364 5.83 35.28 -3.28
N THR A 365 5.12 36.09 -4.05
CA THR A 365 5.73 37.03 -5.02
C THR A 365 6.30 38.29 -4.37
N ALA A 366 6.16 38.46 -3.05
CA ALA A 366 6.40 39.71 -2.33
C ALA A 366 7.66 39.71 -1.44
N LEU A 367 8.54 38.71 -1.52
CA LEU A 367 9.77 38.68 -0.72
C LEU A 367 10.99 38.94 -1.62
N PRO A 368 11.73 40.05 -1.41
CA PRO A 368 12.94 40.37 -2.15
C PRO A 368 14.11 39.42 -1.88
#